data_AF-A0A3D0TGV4-F1
#
_entry.id   AF-A0A3D0TGV4-F1
#
_cell.length_a   1.000
_cell.length_b   1.000
_cell.length_c   1.000
_cell.angle_alpha   90.00
_cell.angle_beta   90.00
_cell.angle_gamma   90.00
#
_symmetry.space_group_name_H-M   'P 1'
#
loop_
_entity.id
_entity.type
_entity.pdbx_description
1 polymer ?
#
loop_
_entity_poly.entity_id
_entity_poly.type
_entity_poly.pdbx_seq_one_letter_code
_entity_poly.pdbx_strand_id
1 'polypeptide(L)'
;KAQGAELVIFPELALTTFFPRWYTEDQSEIDKYFETEMPNKDTEPLFAEARKLKIGFNFGFAELVVEKRVTRHFNTAIIVDQQGRIAAKYRKIHLPGHTENEPWRAFQHLEKRYFEKGNLGFQVHQVFGGKIGMCICNDRRWPETFRVMGLQGVELV
;
A
#
# COMPACT_ATOMS: atom_id res chain seq x y z
N LYS A 1 -7.86 9.09 -22.12
CA LYS A 1 -8.67 8.03 -21.48
C LYS A 1 -9.34 7.20 -22.58
N ALA A 2 -8.87 5.99 -22.88
CA ALA A 2 -9.42 5.20 -24.00
C ALA A 2 -10.80 4.58 -23.70
N GLN A 3 -11.03 4.13 -22.45
CA GLN A 3 -12.28 3.50 -22.00
C GLN A 3 -13.06 4.35 -21.00
N GLY A 4 -12.77 5.65 -20.89
CA GLY A 4 -13.50 6.55 -20.00
C GLY A 4 -13.24 6.40 -18.49
N ALA A 5 -12.34 5.51 -18.05
CA ALA A 5 -12.06 5.29 -16.63
C ALA A 5 -11.61 6.56 -15.88
N GLU A 6 -12.11 6.72 -14.65
CA GLU A 6 -11.78 7.86 -13.77
C GLU A 6 -10.85 7.49 -12.61
N LEU A 7 -10.83 6.21 -12.23
CA LEU A 7 -9.99 5.62 -11.19
C LEU A 7 -9.46 4.27 -11.68
N VAL A 8 -8.17 4.00 -11.46
CA VAL A 8 -7.52 2.71 -11.75
C VAL A 8 -6.90 2.15 -10.48
N ILE A 9 -7.16 0.88 -10.16
CA ILE A 9 -6.64 0.22 -8.96
C ILE A 9 -5.52 -0.75 -9.36
N PHE A 10 -4.31 -0.50 -8.87
CA PHE A 10 -3.14 -1.37 -9.04
C PHE A 10 -2.97 -2.33 -7.85
N PRO A 11 -2.13 -3.38 -7.99
CA PRO A 11 -1.90 -4.34 -6.92
C PRO A 11 -1.15 -3.79 -5.68
N GLU A 12 -1.08 -4.64 -4.66
CA GLU A 12 -0.14 -4.55 -3.54
C GLU A 12 1.32 -4.66 -4.04
N LEU A 13 2.24 -3.87 -3.45
CA LEU A 13 3.66 -3.87 -3.77
C LEU A 13 3.95 -3.81 -5.29
N ALA A 14 3.22 -2.96 -6.01
CA ALA A 14 3.21 -2.94 -7.47
C ALA A 14 4.52 -2.47 -8.11
N LEU A 15 5.42 -1.85 -7.34
CA LEU A 15 6.68 -1.30 -7.84
C LEU A 15 7.82 -2.33 -7.85
N THR A 16 7.63 -3.48 -7.22
CA THR A 16 8.67 -4.49 -7.06
C THR A 16 8.12 -5.89 -7.22
N THR A 17 9.01 -6.87 -7.16
CA THR A 17 8.60 -8.26 -6.92
C THR A 17 8.14 -8.43 -5.47
N PHE A 18 7.39 -9.49 -5.17
CA PHE A 18 7.00 -9.84 -3.80
C PHE A 18 8.20 -10.35 -2.96
N PHE A 19 9.08 -9.44 -2.54
CA PHE A 19 10.30 -9.73 -1.80
C PHE A 19 10.13 -10.42 -0.44
N PRO A 20 8.97 -10.38 0.26
CA PRO A 20 8.78 -11.16 1.48
C PRO A 20 8.94 -12.68 1.31
N ARG A 21 9.07 -13.18 0.09
CA ARG A 21 9.37 -14.59 -0.19
C ARG A 21 10.80 -15.04 0.09
N TRP A 22 11.72 -14.10 0.31
CA TRP A 22 13.14 -14.39 0.54
C TRP A 22 13.53 -14.01 1.96
N TYR A 23 14.36 -14.86 2.58
CA TYR A 23 15.00 -14.57 3.86
C TYR A 23 16.35 -13.91 3.64
N THR A 24 16.66 -12.90 4.45
CA THR A 24 18.01 -12.34 4.61
C THR A 24 18.23 -11.89 6.05
N GLU A 25 19.49 -11.93 6.46
CA GLU A 25 19.96 -11.41 7.75
C GLU A 25 20.26 -9.91 7.67
N ASP A 26 20.58 -9.39 6.49
CA ASP A 26 20.89 -7.97 6.28
C ASP A 26 19.66 -7.21 5.81
N GLN A 27 19.12 -6.36 6.70
CA GLN A 27 17.96 -5.52 6.42
C GLN A 27 18.19 -4.58 5.22
N SER A 28 19.43 -4.18 4.95
CA SER A 28 19.74 -3.27 3.84
C SER A 28 19.48 -3.92 2.46
N GLU A 29 19.54 -5.24 2.36
CA GLU A 29 19.20 -5.97 1.13
C GLU A 29 17.71 -5.93 0.81
N ILE A 30 16.87 -5.68 1.83
CA ILE A 30 15.42 -5.53 1.73
C ILE A 30 15.03 -4.07 1.54
N ASP A 31 15.70 -3.15 2.22
CA ASP A 31 15.41 -1.71 2.17
C ASP A 31 15.49 -1.13 0.74
N LYS A 32 16.25 -1.74 -0.17
CA LYS A 32 16.29 -1.37 -1.60
C LYS A 32 14.95 -1.50 -2.32
N TYR A 33 14.01 -2.28 -1.79
CA TYR A 33 12.65 -2.42 -2.33
C TYR A 33 11.67 -1.40 -1.76
N PHE A 34 12.11 -0.57 -0.81
CA PHE A 34 11.28 0.41 -0.15
C PHE A 34 11.45 1.81 -0.76
N GLU A 35 10.34 2.51 -0.84
CA GLU A 35 10.28 3.91 -1.25
C GLU A 35 10.45 4.80 -0.01
N THR A 36 11.44 5.67 -0.03
CA THR A 36 11.68 6.68 1.03
C THR A 36 10.92 7.98 0.79
N GLU A 37 10.40 8.17 -0.42
CA GLU A 37 9.65 9.33 -0.86
C GLU A 37 8.55 8.88 -1.83
N MET A 38 7.40 9.54 -1.79
CA MET A 38 6.27 9.25 -2.67
C MET A 38 5.47 10.54 -2.98
N PRO A 39 5.35 10.95 -4.25
CA PRO A 39 6.06 10.43 -5.42
C PRO A 39 7.57 10.67 -5.34
N ASN A 40 8.33 9.94 -6.14
CA ASN A 40 9.77 10.11 -6.35
C ASN A 40 10.07 10.13 -7.86
N LYS A 41 11.34 10.28 -8.24
CA LYS A 41 11.75 10.37 -9.66
C LYS A 41 11.24 9.22 -10.54
N ASP A 42 11.09 8.00 -10.00
CA ASP A 42 10.75 6.80 -10.75
C ASP A 42 9.22 6.62 -10.85
N THR A 43 8.48 7.13 -9.86
CA THR A 43 7.01 7.12 -9.83
C THR A 43 6.38 8.39 -10.41
N GLU A 44 7.11 9.49 -10.51
CA GLU A 44 6.63 10.77 -11.04
C GLU A 44 6.05 10.68 -12.46
N PRO A 45 6.59 9.88 -13.41
CA PRO A 45 5.96 9.71 -14.72
C PRO A 45 4.51 9.19 -14.64
N LEU A 46 4.20 8.30 -13.69
CA LEU A 46 2.84 7.81 -13.47
C LEU A 46 1.93 8.94 -12.95
N PHE A 47 2.41 9.72 -11.98
CA PHE A 47 1.68 10.87 -11.44
C PHE A 47 1.45 11.94 -12.52
N ALA A 48 2.45 12.23 -13.35
CA ALA A 48 2.35 13.19 -14.45
C ALA A 48 1.32 12.76 -15.50
N GLU A 49 1.35 11.49 -15.92
CA GLU A 49 0.38 11.00 -16.90
C GLU A 49 -1.04 10.96 -16.31
N ALA A 50 -1.19 10.60 -15.04
CA ALA A 50 -2.46 10.66 -14.33
C ALA A 50 -3.05 12.07 -14.29
N ARG A 51 -2.23 13.11 -14.00
CA ARG A 51 -2.64 14.52 -14.06
C ARG A 51 -3.06 14.94 -15.44
N LYS A 52 -2.25 14.61 -16.46
CA LYS A 52 -2.52 14.93 -17.86
C LYS A 52 -3.83 14.32 -18.34
N LEU A 53 -4.07 13.06 -17.98
CA LEU A 53 -5.27 12.33 -18.36
C LEU A 53 -6.46 12.60 -17.43
N LYS A 54 -6.27 13.26 -16.29
CA LYS A 54 -7.25 13.44 -15.22
C LYS A 54 -7.84 12.11 -14.73
N ILE A 55 -7.01 11.10 -14.57
CA ILE A 55 -7.38 9.78 -14.01
C ILE A 55 -6.72 9.69 -12.65
N GLY A 56 -7.49 9.38 -11.60
CA GLY A 56 -6.90 9.01 -10.33
C GLY A 56 -6.48 7.54 -10.31
N PHE A 57 -5.68 7.17 -9.33
CA PHE A 57 -5.26 5.78 -9.19
C PHE A 57 -5.00 5.38 -7.74
N ASN A 58 -4.96 4.09 -7.49
CA ASN A 58 -4.45 3.50 -6.27
C ASN A 58 -3.31 2.56 -6.61
N PHE A 59 -2.21 2.57 -5.84
CA PHE A 59 -1.22 1.50 -5.87
C PHE A 59 -0.63 1.23 -4.50
N GLY A 60 -0.18 -0.01 -4.30
CA GLY A 60 0.58 -0.42 -3.13
C GLY A 60 2.09 -0.39 -3.35
N PHE A 61 2.86 -0.07 -2.30
CA PHE A 61 4.32 -0.04 -2.29
C PHE A 61 4.85 -0.30 -0.87
N ALA A 62 6.15 -0.62 -0.77
CA ALA A 62 6.82 -0.74 0.51
C ALA A 62 7.31 0.65 0.94
N GLU A 63 6.83 1.19 2.05
CA GLU A 63 7.16 2.53 2.55
C GLU A 63 8.21 2.46 3.65
N LEU A 64 9.32 3.17 3.48
CA LEU A 64 10.33 3.37 4.52
C LEU A 64 10.28 4.82 4.96
N VAL A 65 9.99 5.06 6.23
CA VAL A 65 9.77 6.40 6.79
C VAL A 65 10.50 6.56 8.11
N VAL A 66 11.02 7.75 8.38
CA VAL A 66 11.58 8.08 9.70
C VAL A 66 10.56 8.87 10.51
N GLU A 67 9.92 8.21 11.48
CA GLU A 67 8.93 8.81 12.39
C GLU A 67 9.50 8.83 13.81
N LYS A 68 9.53 10.00 14.45
CA LYS A 68 10.06 10.17 15.83
C LYS A 68 11.47 9.58 16.00
N ARG A 69 12.34 9.77 14.99
CA ARG A 69 13.72 9.24 14.91
C ARG A 69 13.82 7.70 14.84
N VAL A 70 12.73 7.02 14.51
CA VAL A 70 12.70 5.57 14.25
C VAL A 70 12.44 5.35 12.77
N THR A 71 13.30 4.58 12.11
CA THR A 71 13.04 4.08 10.76
C THR A 71 11.98 2.99 10.84
N ARG A 72 10.93 3.13 10.05
CA ARG A 72 9.76 2.25 10.06
C ARG A 72 9.44 1.77 8.67
N HIS A 73 8.97 0.53 8.60
CA HIS A 73 8.71 -0.17 7.35
C HIS A 73 7.24 -0.55 7.28
N PHE A 74 6.54 -0.11 6.25
CA PHE A 74 5.12 -0.42 6.08
C PHE A 74 4.82 -0.97 4.70
N ASN A 75 3.86 -1.88 4.65
CA ASN A 75 3.18 -2.22 3.42
C ASN A 75 2.03 -1.21 3.25
N THR A 76 2.16 -0.34 2.25
CA THR A 76 1.39 0.89 2.16
C THR A 76 0.64 0.96 0.83
N ALA A 77 -0.54 1.56 0.83
CA ALA A 77 -1.25 1.94 -0.38
C ALA A 77 -1.66 3.42 -0.31
N ILE A 78 -1.72 4.06 -1.47
CA ILE A 78 -2.18 5.45 -1.60
C ILE A 78 -3.31 5.56 -2.61
N ILE A 79 -4.21 6.51 -2.42
CA ILE A 79 -5.13 6.97 -3.47
C ILE A 79 -4.64 8.34 -3.94
N VAL A 80 -4.54 8.49 -5.25
CA VAL A 80 -4.17 9.73 -5.93
C VAL A 80 -5.38 10.22 -6.72
N ASP A 81 -5.74 11.49 -6.52
CA ASP A 81 -6.91 12.09 -7.17
C ASP A 81 -6.63 12.47 -8.64
N GLN A 82 -7.66 12.97 -9.34
CA GLN A 82 -7.56 13.40 -10.74
C GLN A 82 -6.63 14.61 -10.95
N GLN A 83 -6.21 15.28 -9.87
CA GLN A 83 -5.22 16.36 -9.88
C GLN A 83 -3.80 15.86 -9.56
N GLY A 84 -3.62 14.54 -9.40
CA GLY A 84 -2.34 13.92 -9.09
C GLY A 84 -1.88 14.14 -7.65
N ARG A 85 -2.78 14.51 -6.74
CA ARG A 85 -2.46 14.69 -5.31
C ARG A 85 -2.76 13.39 -4.57
N ILE A 86 -1.89 13.02 -3.63
CA ILE A 86 -2.15 11.92 -2.71
C ILE A 86 -3.29 12.34 -1.78
N ALA A 87 -4.47 11.79 -2.01
CA ALA A 87 -5.70 12.10 -1.28
C ALA A 87 -5.86 11.24 -0.02
N ALA A 88 -5.28 10.03 -0.03
CA ALA A 88 -5.33 9.11 1.09
C ALA A 88 -4.10 8.20 1.14
N LYS A 89 -3.77 7.72 2.34
CA LYS A 89 -2.74 6.72 2.59
C LYS A 89 -3.28 5.69 3.59
N TYR A 90 -3.01 4.42 3.34
CA TYR A 90 -3.33 3.31 4.22
C TYR A 90 -2.08 2.45 4.43
N ARG A 91 -1.87 1.97 5.67
CA ARG A 91 -0.78 1.05 6.03
C ARG A 91 -1.41 -0.25 6.51
N LYS A 92 -0.96 -1.38 5.94
CA LYS A 92 -1.54 -2.71 6.13
C LYS A 92 -1.62 -3.10 7.60
N ILE A 93 -2.79 -3.57 8.02
CA ILE A 93 -3.06 -3.93 9.42
C ILE A 93 -2.81 -5.42 9.66
N HIS A 94 -3.32 -6.30 8.80
CA HIS A 94 -3.23 -7.74 9.00
C HIS A 94 -2.06 -8.36 8.23
N LEU A 95 -0.84 -8.21 8.76
CA LEU A 95 0.37 -8.83 8.20
C LEU A 95 0.26 -10.38 8.27
N PRO A 96 0.19 -11.09 7.14
CA PRO A 96 0.15 -12.55 7.11
C PRO A 96 1.55 -13.17 7.26
N GLY A 97 1.60 -14.49 7.31
CA GLY A 97 2.86 -15.23 7.30
C GLY A 97 3.56 -15.25 8.66
N HIS A 98 4.90 -15.22 8.64
CA HIS A 98 5.78 -15.50 9.78
C HIS A 98 6.95 -14.49 9.87
N THR A 99 7.69 -14.53 10.98
CA THR A 99 8.78 -13.56 11.26
C THR A 99 10.17 -14.18 11.08
N GLU A 100 10.33 -15.45 11.42
CA GLU A 100 11.61 -16.16 11.33
C GLU A 100 11.73 -16.95 10.04
N ASN A 101 12.97 -17.29 9.68
CA ASN A 101 13.24 -18.22 8.58
C ASN A 101 12.62 -19.58 8.90
N GLU A 102 11.77 -20.07 8.01
CA GLU A 102 11.11 -21.37 8.13
C GLU A 102 11.52 -22.25 6.92
N PRO A 103 12.69 -22.94 6.96
CA PRO A 103 13.25 -23.64 5.80
C PRO A 103 12.39 -24.80 5.28
N TRP A 104 11.44 -25.28 6.09
CA TRP A 104 10.50 -26.33 5.70
C TRP A 104 9.40 -25.84 4.74
N ARG A 105 9.25 -24.52 4.55
CA ARG A 105 8.34 -23.94 3.55
C ARG A 105 9.03 -23.87 2.19
N ALA A 106 8.30 -24.23 1.12
CA ALA A 106 8.79 -24.15 -0.26
C ALA A 106 9.21 -22.72 -0.67
N PHE A 107 8.57 -21.70 -0.09
CA PHE A 107 8.94 -20.30 -0.18
C PHE A 107 8.51 -19.60 1.11
N GLN A 108 9.18 -18.51 1.48
CA GLN A 108 8.88 -17.79 2.71
C GLN A 108 7.66 -16.86 2.53
N HIS A 109 7.08 -16.40 3.65
CA HIS A 109 6.09 -15.33 3.67
C HIS A 109 6.39 -14.38 4.84
N LEU A 110 7.48 -13.64 4.74
CA LEU A 110 8.10 -12.88 5.82
C LEU A 110 7.55 -11.46 6.00
N GLU A 111 6.26 -11.24 5.75
CA GLU A 111 5.66 -9.91 5.91
C GLU A 111 5.75 -9.42 7.36
N LYS A 112 5.63 -10.31 8.35
CA LYS A 112 5.81 -9.95 9.77
C LYS A 112 7.26 -9.67 10.16
N ARG A 113 8.22 -10.01 9.31
CA ARG A 113 9.65 -9.67 9.49
C ARG A 113 9.95 -8.28 8.94
N TYR A 114 9.45 -8.00 7.73
CA TYR A 114 9.86 -6.82 6.97
C TYR A 114 8.93 -5.62 7.10
N PHE A 115 7.74 -5.80 7.66
CA PHE A 115 6.79 -4.72 7.86
C PHE A 115 6.32 -4.67 9.31
N GLU A 116 6.03 -3.45 9.75
CA GLU A 116 5.31 -3.16 10.96
C GLU A 116 3.80 -3.10 10.69
N LYS A 117 3.01 -3.39 11.73
CA LYS A 117 1.56 -3.19 11.69
C LYS A 117 1.26 -1.72 11.44
N GLY A 118 0.42 -1.44 10.45
CA GLY A 118 -0.02 -0.10 10.09
C GLY A 118 -0.66 0.66 11.25
N ASN A 119 -0.39 1.97 11.30
CA ASN A 119 -0.76 2.86 12.40
C ASN A 119 -1.83 3.91 12.03
N LEU A 120 -2.46 3.80 10.85
CA LEU A 120 -3.48 4.75 10.38
C LEU A 120 -4.92 4.27 10.62
N GLY A 121 -5.10 2.97 10.87
CA GLY A 121 -6.43 2.37 10.94
C GLY A 121 -7.07 2.20 9.55
N PHE A 122 -8.26 1.60 9.51
CA PHE A 122 -9.09 1.58 8.31
C PHE A 122 -9.88 2.89 8.22
N GLN A 123 -9.38 3.85 7.45
CA GLN A 123 -10.00 5.17 7.25
C GLN A 123 -10.79 5.22 5.94
N VAL A 124 -11.83 6.03 5.92
CA VAL A 124 -12.63 6.34 4.73
C VAL A 124 -12.47 7.81 4.37
N HIS A 125 -12.19 8.08 3.10
CA HIS A 125 -11.87 9.42 2.60
C HIS A 125 -12.89 9.87 1.55
N GLN A 126 -13.24 11.16 1.57
CA GLN A 126 -14.08 11.77 0.54
C GLN A 126 -13.23 12.07 -0.70
N VAL A 127 -13.29 11.22 -1.73
CA VAL A 127 -12.50 11.34 -2.97
C VAL A 127 -13.37 10.91 -4.16
N PHE A 128 -13.19 11.54 -5.32
CA PHE A 128 -13.99 11.26 -6.54
C PHE A 128 -15.50 11.43 -6.35
N GLY A 129 -15.91 12.35 -5.48
CA GLY A 129 -17.32 12.59 -5.19
C GLY A 129 -17.99 11.52 -4.31
N GLY A 130 -17.25 10.52 -3.86
CA GLY A 130 -17.74 9.47 -2.96
C GLY A 130 -16.81 9.18 -1.78
N LYS A 131 -17.18 8.17 -0.99
CA LYS A 131 -16.45 7.70 0.19
C LYS A 131 -15.66 6.44 -0.13
N ILE A 132 -14.34 6.56 -0.17
CA ILE A 132 -13.45 5.46 -0.55
C ILE A 132 -12.58 5.03 0.63
N GLY A 133 -12.55 3.73 0.88
CA GLY A 133 -11.66 3.07 1.83
C GLY A 133 -10.53 2.33 1.12
N MET A 134 -9.55 1.85 1.88
CA MET A 134 -8.48 0.98 1.36
C MET A 134 -8.28 -0.20 2.30
N CYS A 135 -7.97 -1.35 1.71
CA CYS A 135 -7.43 -2.50 2.42
C CYS A 135 -6.38 -3.20 1.55
N ILE A 136 -5.42 -3.88 2.17
CA ILE A 136 -4.32 -4.52 1.44
C ILE A 136 -4.37 -6.02 1.65
N CYS A 137 -4.53 -6.75 0.55
CA CYS A 137 -4.33 -8.18 0.46
C CYS A 137 -5.04 -8.96 1.58
N ASN A 138 -4.31 -9.44 2.59
CA ASN A 138 -4.84 -10.30 3.65
C ASN A 138 -5.93 -9.62 4.49
N ASP A 139 -6.00 -8.28 4.51
CA ASP A 139 -7.08 -7.54 5.15
C ASP A 139 -8.47 -7.97 4.63
N ARG A 140 -8.60 -8.29 3.34
CA ARG A 140 -9.87 -8.69 2.72
C ARG A 140 -10.47 -9.99 3.26
N ARG A 141 -9.74 -10.74 4.08
CA ARG A 141 -10.22 -11.97 4.71
C ARG A 141 -10.87 -11.72 6.08
N TRP A 142 -10.75 -10.50 6.60
CA TRP A 142 -11.24 -10.11 7.91
C TRP A 142 -12.54 -9.31 7.76
N PRO A 143 -13.68 -9.80 8.28
CA PRO A 143 -14.93 -9.05 8.20
C PRO A 143 -14.84 -7.68 8.90
N GLU A 144 -13.97 -7.54 9.90
CA GLU A 144 -13.70 -6.28 10.60
C GLU A 144 -13.17 -5.20 9.66
N THR A 145 -12.37 -5.55 8.66
CA THR A 145 -11.88 -4.60 7.64
C THR A 145 -13.04 -3.90 6.96
N PHE A 146 -14.00 -4.66 6.43
CA PHE A 146 -15.17 -4.09 5.76
C PHE A 146 -16.14 -3.45 6.74
N ARG A 147 -16.34 -4.03 7.93
CA ARG A 147 -17.26 -3.51 8.93
C ARG A 147 -16.82 -2.13 9.44
N VAL A 148 -15.54 -1.94 9.73
CA VAL A 148 -15.00 -0.65 10.22
C VAL A 148 -15.19 0.44 9.17
N MET A 149 -14.91 0.15 7.90
CA MET A 149 -15.15 1.12 6.81
C MET A 149 -16.64 1.33 6.53
N GLY A 150 -17.45 0.27 6.61
CA GLY A 150 -18.91 0.32 6.49
C GLY A 150 -19.55 1.22 7.54
N LEU A 151 -19.08 1.18 8.79
CA LEU A 151 -19.55 2.07 9.87
C LEU A 151 -19.17 3.55 9.64
N GLN A 152 -18.19 3.83 8.78
CA GLN A 152 -17.84 5.18 8.33
C GLN A 152 -18.63 5.60 7.07
N GLY A 153 -19.48 4.70 6.54
CA GLY A 153 -20.31 4.92 5.36
C GLY A 153 -19.56 4.80 4.05
N VAL A 154 -18.57 3.91 3.96
CA VAL A 154 -17.81 3.66 2.73
C VAL A 154 -18.74 3.24 1.57
N GLU A 155 -18.45 3.74 0.37
CA GLU A 155 -19.17 3.45 -0.88
C GLU A 155 -18.33 2.57 -1.82
N LEU A 156 -17.00 2.68 -1.74
CA LEU A 156 -16.03 1.85 -2.46
C LEU A 156 -14.89 1.44 -1.52
N VAL A 157 -14.56 0.15 -1.47
CA VAL A 157 -13.41 -0.41 -0.74
C VAL A 157 -12.43 -0.99 -1.74
#